data_AF-A0A8K0KH00-F1
#
_entry.id   AF-A0A8K0KH00-F1
#
_cell.length_a   1.000
_cell.length_b   1.000
_cell.length_c   1.000
_cell.angle_alpha   90.00
_cell.angle_beta   90.00
_cell.angle_gamma   90.00
#
_symmetry.space_group_name_H-M   'P 1'
#
loop_
_entity.id
_entity.type
_entity.pdbx_description
1 polymer ?
#
loop_
_entity_poly.entity_id
_entity_poly.type
_entity_poly.pdbx_seq_one_letter_code
_entity_poly.pdbx_strand_id
1 'polypeptide(L)'
;MEALVREMQDPETGVPVRSQKLFLTSIPSAFMGMYILMTSLVLKSYLISINGMFIPFILGYDLIEWLMERLNIEDSAEAVRLANILCQSGYFFPVGDTKSLVVKDDSSLYRFQTPYYWPSQSHCPDNVEYAIYLAKRSLRNKQKHGLEDYELEALGSLKLSLQHKWDFVTMQAEEQVSF
;
A
#
# COMPACT_ATOMS: atom_id res chain seq x y z
N MET A 1 -13.76 -3.96 11.93
CA MET A 1 -12.89 -4.30 10.79
C MET A 1 -11.44 -4.42 11.22
N GLU A 2 -10.88 -3.41 11.89
CA GLU A 2 -9.50 -3.45 12.40
C GLU A 2 -9.21 -4.54 13.43
N ALA A 3 -10.13 -4.81 14.36
CA ALA A 3 -9.98 -5.91 15.32
C ALA A 3 -9.76 -7.25 14.60
N LEU A 4 -10.54 -7.51 13.53
CA LEU A 4 -10.37 -8.69 12.69
C LEU A 4 -8.99 -8.71 12.02
N VAL A 5 -8.54 -7.58 11.46
CA VAL A 5 -7.21 -7.50 10.83
C VAL A 5 -6.07 -7.71 11.83
N ARG A 6 -6.23 -7.28 13.10
CA ARG A 6 -5.27 -7.59 14.17
C ARG A 6 -5.25 -9.08 14.49
N GLU A 7 -6.40 -9.72 14.59
CA GLU A 7 -6.50 -11.17 14.79
C GLU A 7 -5.88 -11.94 13.61
N MET A 8 -6.08 -11.47 12.38
CA MET A 8 -5.44 -12.05 11.19
C MET A 8 -3.91 -11.95 11.21
N GLN A 9 -3.36 -10.97 11.94
CA GLN A 9 -1.91 -10.76 12.10
C GLN A 9 -1.34 -11.46 13.33
N ASP A 10 -2.17 -12.16 14.11
CA ASP A 10 -1.73 -12.86 15.31
C ASP A 10 -0.72 -13.98 14.94
N PRO A 11 0.44 -14.07 15.61
CA PRO A 11 1.49 -15.01 15.23
C PRO A 11 1.13 -16.48 15.48
N GLU A 12 0.16 -16.76 16.36
CA GLU A 12 -0.21 -18.13 16.73
C GLU A 12 -1.54 -18.56 16.09
N THR A 13 -2.49 -17.63 15.99
CA THR A 13 -3.87 -17.90 15.60
C THR A 13 -4.30 -17.19 14.32
N GLY A 14 -3.43 -16.36 13.74
CA GLY A 14 -3.70 -15.56 12.54
C GLY A 14 -3.45 -16.30 11.22
N VAL A 15 -3.48 -15.54 10.12
CA VAL A 15 -3.24 -16.07 8.77
C VAL A 15 -1.76 -16.44 8.63
N PRO A 16 -1.42 -17.66 8.15
CA PRO A 16 -0.03 -18.08 7.97
C PRO A 16 0.79 -17.10 7.11
N VAL A 17 1.78 -16.45 7.74
CA VAL A 17 2.69 -15.54 7.05
C VAL A 17 3.91 -16.32 6.55
N ARG A 18 4.16 -16.25 5.25
CA ARG A 18 5.33 -16.85 4.59
C ARG A 18 6.29 -15.77 4.16
N SER A 19 7.53 -16.16 3.89
CA SER A 19 8.59 -15.26 3.49
C SER A 19 9.37 -15.82 2.30
N GLN A 20 9.56 -15.01 1.27
CA GLN A 20 10.35 -15.38 0.10
C GLN A 20 11.22 -14.20 -0.32
N LYS A 21 12.39 -14.52 -0.89
CA LYS A 21 13.23 -13.54 -1.59
C LYS A 21 12.53 -13.14 -2.89
N LEU A 22 11.75 -12.06 -2.83
CA LEU A 22 11.07 -11.51 -3.99
C LEU A 22 11.93 -10.40 -4.61
N PHE A 23 12.22 -10.52 -5.90
CA PHE A 23 12.70 -9.39 -6.69
C PHE A 23 11.52 -8.47 -6.99
N LEU A 24 11.19 -7.58 -6.06
CA LEU A 24 10.22 -6.51 -6.32
C LEU A 24 10.83 -5.53 -7.33
N THR A 25 10.57 -5.73 -8.63
CA THR A 25 11.04 -4.83 -9.70
C THR A 25 10.17 -3.59 -9.87
N SER A 26 9.01 -3.56 -9.22
CA SER A 26 8.10 -2.42 -9.14
C SER A 26 7.11 -2.60 -8.00
N ILE A 27 7.08 -1.64 -7.08
CA ILE A 27 6.00 -1.52 -6.10
C ILE A 27 4.86 -0.76 -6.76
N PRO A 28 3.63 -1.28 -6.74
CA PRO A 28 2.70 -0.85 -7.75
C PRO A 28 1.92 0.40 -7.30
N SER A 29 1.70 1.31 -8.25
CA SER A 29 0.94 2.56 -8.04
C SER A 29 -0.47 2.37 -8.59
N ALA A 30 -1.45 2.13 -7.72
CA ALA A 30 -2.88 2.19 -8.07
C ALA A 30 -3.67 2.40 -6.77
N PHE A 31 -4.33 3.53 -6.52
CA PHE A 31 -5.55 4.11 -7.12
C PHE A 31 -6.83 3.29 -6.94
N MET A 32 -7.56 3.60 -5.87
CA MET A 32 -9.01 3.78 -5.93
C MET A 32 -9.45 4.74 -4.80
N GLY A 33 -10.14 5.83 -5.19
CA GLY A 33 -10.91 6.73 -4.30
C GLY A 33 -10.18 7.35 -3.11
N MET A 34 -9.53 8.51 -3.30
CA MET A 34 -9.13 9.58 -2.35
C MET A 34 -8.40 9.23 -1.01
N TYR A 35 -8.49 8.00 -0.51
CA TYR A 35 -7.93 7.51 0.76
C TYR A 35 -6.84 6.44 0.55
N ILE A 36 -6.89 5.65 -0.53
CA ILE A 36 -5.93 4.55 -0.78
C ILE A 36 -4.61 5.05 -1.39
N LEU A 37 -4.58 6.28 -1.90
CA LEU A 37 -3.36 6.85 -2.47
C LEU A 37 -2.23 6.89 -1.46
N MET A 38 -2.51 7.42 -0.26
CA MET A 38 -1.51 7.69 0.78
C MET A 38 -0.87 6.45 1.37
N THR A 39 -1.60 5.34 1.42
CA THR A 39 -1.13 4.09 2.04
C THR A 39 -0.11 3.35 1.16
N SER A 40 -0.16 3.58 -0.17
CA SER A 40 0.88 3.16 -1.11
C SER A 40 2.11 4.10 -1.08
N LEU A 41 1.94 5.37 -0.70
CA LEU A 41 3.01 6.38 -0.77
C LEU A 41 4.13 6.19 0.25
N VAL A 42 3.82 5.75 1.46
CA VAL A 42 4.85 5.67 2.51
C VAL A 42 5.49 4.29 2.60
N LEU A 43 4.86 3.25 2.05
CA LEU A 43 5.53 1.98 1.75
C LEU A 43 6.67 2.13 0.74
N LYS A 44 6.64 3.17 -0.12
CA LYS A 44 7.76 3.49 -1.05
C LYS A 44 9.04 3.91 -0.30
N SER A 45 8.95 4.42 0.93
CA SER A 45 10.11 4.84 1.73
C SER A 45 10.76 3.68 2.50
N TYR A 46 9.96 2.69 2.92
CA TYR A 46 10.44 1.59 3.77
C TYR A 46 10.87 0.34 2.99
N LEU A 47 10.47 0.22 1.73
CA LEU A 47 10.86 -0.89 0.86
C LEU A 47 11.88 -0.42 -0.20
N ILE A 48 12.94 0.24 0.28
CA ILE A 48 14.15 0.47 -0.50
C ILE A 48 14.86 -0.88 -0.68
N SER A 49 15.36 -1.09 -1.89
CA SER A 49 16.09 -2.27 -2.36
C SER A 49 17.19 -2.73 -1.40
N ILE A 50 16.89 -3.72 -0.56
CA ILE A 50 17.93 -4.55 0.07
C ILE A 50 17.92 -5.90 -0.66
N ASN A 51 18.92 -6.10 -1.51
CA ASN A 51 19.22 -7.42 -2.08
C ASN A 51 19.36 -8.43 -0.93
N GLY A 52 18.38 -9.31 -0.74
CA GLY A 52 18.41 -10.35 0.29
C GLY A 52 17.40 -10.24 1.42
N MET A 53 16.54 -9.22 1.47
CA MET A 53 15.50 -9.15 2.50
C MET A 53 14.36 -10.15 2.22
N PHE A 54 14.00 -10.93 3.23
CA PHE A 54 12.86 -11.82 3.18
C PHE A 54 11.57 -11.02 3.30
N ILE A 55 10.76 -11.20 2.27
CA ILE A 55 9.46 -10.64 2.00
C ILE A 55 8.26 -11.21 2.76
N PRO A 56 7.74 -10.77 3.93
CA PRO A 56 6.51 -11.37 4.45
C PRO A 56 5.33 -11.18 3.48
N PHE A 57 4.55 -12.23 3.29
CA PHE A 57 3.30 -12.24 2.53
C PHE A 57 2.36 -13.33 3.07
N ILE A 58 1.08 -13.19 2.75
CA ILE A 58 0.05 -14.21 2.94
C ILE A 58 -0.43 -14.69 1.57
N LEU A 59 -0.95 -15.92 1.50
CA LEU A 59 -1.56 -16.45 0.29
C LEU A 59 -3.06 -16.23 0.31
N GLY A 60 -3.64 -16.08 -0.89
CA GLY A 60 -5.08 -15.91 -1.07
C GLY A 60 -5.88 -17.03 -0.42
N TYR A 61 -5.52 -18.29 -0.70
CA TYR A 61 -6.23 -19.42 -0.12
C TYR A 61 -6.10 -19.51 1.42
N ASP A 62 -4.90 -19.29 1.99
CA ASP A 62 -4.67 -19.27 3.45
C ASP A 62 -5.55 -18.19 4.12
N LEU A 63 -5.70 -17.04 3.46
CA LEU A 63 -6.52 -15.92 3.91
C LEU A 63 -8.02 -16.27 3.91
N ILE A 64 -8.52 -16.88 2.82
CA ILE A 64 -9.94 -17.24 2.69
C ILE A 64 -10.31 -18.36 3.67
N GLU A 65 -9.47 -19.39 3.77
CA GLU A 65 -9.65 -20.50 4.72
C GLU A 65 -9.74 -19.99 6.17
N TRP A 66 -8.81 -19.11 6.56
CA TRP A 66 -8.83 -18.51 7.90
C TRP A 66 -10.11 -17.70 8.16
N LEU A 67 -10.57 -16.91 7.18
CA LEU A 67 -11.81 -16.14 7.33
C LEU A 67 -13.03 -17.05 7.48
N MET A 68 -13.08 -18.15 6.74
CA MET A 68 -14.16 -19.14 6.83
C MET A 68 -14.20 -19.79 8.21
N GLU A 69 -13.06 -20.25 8.72
CA GLU A 69 -12.97 -20.86 10.05
C GLU A 69 -13.28 -19.86 11.17
N ARG A 70 -12.68 -18.66 11.13
CA ARG A 70 -12.80 -17.68 12.21
C ARG A 70 -14.20 -17.11 12.34
N LEU A 71 -14.87 -16.87 11.21
CA LEU A 71 -16.21 -16.27 11.15
C LEU A 71 -17.33 -17.30 10.98
N ASN A 72 -16.99 -18.60 10.92
CA ASN A 72 -17.91 -19.70 10.68
C ASN A 72 -18.75 -19.48 9.39
N ILE A 73 -18.07 -19.17 8.29
CA ILE A 73 -18.68 -18.95 6.97
C ILE A 73 -18.63 -20.27 6.19
N GLU A 74 -19.79 -20.73 5.71
CA GLU A 74 -19.90 -21.98 4.95
C GLU A 74 -19.60 -21.80 3.45
N ASP A 75 -19.85 -20.61 2.89
CA ASP A 75 -19.65 -20.30 1.48
C ASP A 75 -18.35 -19.51 1.24
N SER A 76 -17.43 -20.07 0.46
CA SER A 76 -16.16 -19.41 0.12
C SER A 76 -16.37 -18.10 -0.65
N ALA A 77 -17.46 -17.96 -1.41
CA ALA A 77 -17.77 -16.73 -2.13
C ALA A 77 -18.09 -15.57 -1.18
N GLU A 78 -18.67 -15.84 -0.01
CA GLU A 78 -18.92 -14.85 1.04
C GLU A 78 -17.61 -14.41 1.70
N ALA A 79 -16.73 -15.36 2.04
CA ALA A 79 -15.41 -15.06 2.60
C ALA A 79 -14.55 -14.24 1.62
N VAL A 80 -14.56 -14.58 0.32
CA VAL A 80 -13.90 -13.80 -0.73
C VAL A 80 -14.48 -12.38 -0.81
N ARG A 81 -15.80 -12.22 -0.68
CA ARG A 81 -16.43 -10.89 -0.69
C ARG A 81 -15.98 -10.03 0.49
N LEU A 82 -15.91 -10.61 1.69
CA LEU A 82 -15.37 -9.93 2.87
C LEU A 82 -13.89 -9.55 2.69
N ALA A 83 -13.08 -10.46 2.15
CA ALA A 83 -11.68 -10.19 1.86
C ALA A 83 -11.52 -9.05 0.83
N ASN A 84 -12.39 -8.99 -0.19
CA ASN A 84 -12.44 -7.87 -1.13
C ASN A 84 -12.74 -6.54 -0.44
N ILE A 85 -13.69 -6.50 0.49
CA ILE A 85 -14.00 -5.29 1.26
C ILE A 85 -12.79 -4.86 2.09
N LEU A 86 -12.09 -5.79 2.74
CA LEU A 86 -10.88 -5.50 3.52
C LEU A 86 -9.74 -4.95 2.64
N CYS A 87 -9.55 -5.55 1.46
CA CYS A 87 -8.56 -5.13 0.47
C CYS A 87 -8.87 -3.72 -0.06
N GLN A 88 -10.11 -3.45 -0.45
CA GLN A 88 -10.57 -2.14 -0.90
C GLN A 88 -10.53 -1.08 0.22
N SER A 89 -10.66 -1.49 1.47
CA SER A 89 -10.50 -0.59 2.62
C SER A 89 -9.02 -0.28 2.93
N GLY A 90 -8.08 -0.93 2.25
CA GLY A 90 -6.65 -0.67 2.38
C GLY A 90 -5.95 -1.39 3.53
N TYR A 91 -6.55 -2.42 4.13
CA TYR A 91 -5.91 -3.20 5.21
C TYR A 91 -4.86 -4.18 4.73
N PHE A 92 -4.96 -4.61 3.48
CA PHE A 92 -3.93 -5.40 2.80
C PHE A 92 -4.06 -5.19 1.28
N PHE A 93 -3.02 -5.52 0.53
CA PHE A 93 -2.96 -5.28 -0.92
C PHE A 93 -2.28 -6.44 -1.67
N PRO A 94 -2.65 -6.69 -2.94
CA PRO A 94 -2.00 -7.71 -3.77
C PRO A 94 -0.57 -7.29 -4.15
N VAL A 95 0.36 -8.25 -4.19
CA VAL A 95 1.78 -8.01 -4.53
C VAL A 95 2.01 -8.05 -6.05
N GLY A 96 1.21 -8.82 -6.80
CA GLY A 96 1.37 -9.02 -8.25
C GLY A 96 0.75 -7.91 -9.10
N ASP A 97 -0.58 -7.86 -9.17
CA ASP A 97 -1.34 -6.85 -9.92
C ASP A 97 -2.10 -5.95 -8.95
N THR A 98 -1.67 -4.70 -8.84
CA THR A 98 -2.34 -3.72 -7.96
C THR A 98 -3.37 -2.89 -8.66
N LYS A 99 -3.49 -2.98 -9.99
CA LYS A 99 -4.56 -2.27 -10.69
C LYS A 99 -5.91 -2.88 -10.35
N SER A 100 -5.91 -4.11 -9.84
CA SER A 100 -7.09 -4.82 -9.36
C SER A 100 -6.97 -5.10 -7.86
N LEU A 101 -7.74 -4.39 -7.03
CA LEU A 101 -7.89 -4.68 -5.59
C LEU A 101 -8.89 -5.82 -5.37
N VAL A 102 -8.62 -6.96 -6.03
CA VAL A 102 -9.48 -8.16 -5.96
C VAL A 102 -8.73 -9.29 -5.28
N VAL A 103 -9.37 -9.87 -4.26
CA VAL A 103 -8.90 -11.06 -3.56
C VAL A 103 -9.36 -12.31 -4.29
N LYS A 104 -8.44 -13.25 -4.47
CA LYS A 104 -8.68 -14.54 -5.09
C LYS A 104 -8.35 -15.65 -4.09
N ASP A 105 -9.16 -16.70 -4.13
CA ASP A 105 -8.92 -17.95 -3.41
C ASP A 105 -7.93 -18.83 -4.21
N ASP A 106 -6.70 -18.33 -4.37
CA ASP A 106 -5.64 -19.00 -5.12
C ASP A 106 -4.25 -18.71 -4.48
N SER A 107 -3.18 -19.02 -5.20
CA SER A 107 -1.79 -18.74 -4.77
C SER A 107 -1.34 -17.29 -4.95
N SER A 108 -2.26 -16.35 -5.21
CA SER A 108 -1.96 -14.92 -5.26
C SER A 108 -1.41 -14.44 -3.93
N LEU A 109 -0.44 -13.53 -4.01
CA LEU A 109 0.29 -13.02 -2.86
C LEU A 109 -0.32 -11.70 -2.39
N TYR A 110 -0.58 -11.59 -1.09
CA TYR A 110 -1.09 -10.38 -0.45
C TYR A 110 -0.17 -9.94 0.69
N ARG A 111 -0.27 -8.67 1.06
CA ARG A 111 0.46 -8.10 2.19
C ARG A 111 -0.41 -7.24 3.06
N PHE A 112 -0.29 -7.44 4.36
CA PHE A 112 -0.85 -6.54 5.35
C PHE A 112 -0.27 -5.13 5.23
N GLN A 113 -1.16 -4.16 5.38
CA GLN A 113 -0.82 -2.77 5.52
C GLN A 113 -0.41 -2.47 6.96
N THR A 114 0.59 -1.60 7.13
CA THR A 114 1.04 -1.15 8.44
C THR A 114 -0.09 -0.41 9.18
N PRO A 115 -0.31 -0.64 10.48
CA PRO A 115 -1.38 0.00 11.26
C PRO A 115 -1.42 1.53 11.21
N TYR A 116 -0.26 2.15 10.98
CA TYR A 116 -0.14 3.61 10.77
C TYR A 116 -0.98 4.11 9.58
N TYR A 117 -1.16 3.31 8.53
CA TYR A 117 -1.93 3.69 7.34
C TYR A 117 -3.39 3.22 7.36
N TRP A 118 -3.89 2.78 8.52
CA TRP A 118 -5.27 2.33 8.59
C TRP A 118 -6.26 3.48 8.50
N PRO A 119 -7.46 3.26 7.93
CA PRO A 119 -8.48 4.31 7.79
C PRO A 119 -8.85 5.02 9.10
N SER A 120 -8.77 4.34 10.25
CA SER A 120 -9.04 4.95 11.57
C SER A 120 -8.06 6.04 11.97
N GLN A 121 -6.84 6.04 11.41
CA GLN A 121 -5.80 6.97 11.82
C GLN A 121 -6.05 8.40 11.30
N SER A 122 -7.09 8.61 10.47
CA SER A 122 -7.56 9.91 9.96
C SER A 122 -6.41 10.89 9.69
N HIS A 123 -5.33 10.41 9.10
CA HIS A 123 -4.27 11.28 8.66
C HIS A 123 -4.87 12.01 7.47
N CYS A 124 -5.32 13.24 7.68
CA CYS A 124 -5.34 14.20 6.58
C CYS A 124 -3.87 14.26 6.15
N PRO A 125 -3.49 13.69 4.99
CA PRO A 125 -2.10 13.67 4.61
C PRO A 125 -1.65 15.12 4.58
N ASP A 126 -0.57 15.42 5.31
CA ASP A 126 -0.05 16.78 5.29
C ASP A 126 0.23 17.10 3.82
N ASN A 127 -0.36 18.19 3.33
CA ASN A 127 -0.14 18.66 1.98
C ASN A 127 1.36 18.73 1.69
N VAL A 128 2.18 18.99 2.71
CA VAL A 128 3.66 18.96 2.65
C VAL A 128 4.20 17.57 2.33
N GLU A 129 3.75 16.52 3.01
CA GLU A 129 4.21 15.14 2.76
C GLU A 129 3.83 14.67 1.35
N TYR A 130 2.61 14.99 0.91
CA TYR A 130 2.19 14.65 -0.44
C TYR A 130 2.99 15.42 -1.50
N ALA A 131 3.31 16.70 -1.25
CA ALA A 131 4.16 17.49 -2.14
C ALA A 131 5.58 16.91 -2.23
N ILE A 132 6.18 16.51 -1.09
CA ILE A 132 7.51 15.87 -1.05
C ILE A 132 7.49 14.59 -1.88
N TYR A 133 6.44 13.78 -1.75
CA TYR A 133 6.29 12.55 -2.53
C TYR A 133 6.27 12.82 -4.04
N LEU A 134 5.40 13.74 -4.50
CA LEU A 134 5.26 14.04 -5.91
C LEU A 134 6.53 14.67 -6.48
N ALA A 135 7.19 15.56 -5.72
CA ALA A 135 8.47 16.16 -6.08
C ALA A 135 9.56 15.08 -6.24
N LYS A 136 9.71 14.18 -5.27
CA LYS A 136 10.64 13.04 -5.32
C LYS A 136 10.42 12.17 -6.55
N ARG A 137 9.16 11.87 -6.86
CA ARG A 137 8.79 11.03 -8.00
C ARG A 137 9.04 11.74 -9.34
N SER A 138 8.84 13.06 -9.39
CA SER A 138 9.19 13.90 -10.56
C SER A 138 10.69 13.90 -10.86
N LEU A 139 11.53 13.78 -9.83
CA LEU A 139 12.99 13.70 -9.94
C LEU A 139 13.50 12.32 -10.39
N ARG A 140 12.71 11.25 -10.24
CA ARG A 140 13.06 9.90 -10.71
C ARG A 140 12.77 9.72 -12.20
N ASN A 141 13.53 8.83 -12.86
CA ASN A 141 13.56 8.63 -14.31
C ASN A 141 12.16 8.61 -14.98
N LYS A 142 11.92 9.61 -15.85
CA LYS A 142 10.59 9.95 -16.42
C LYS A 142 9.90 8.82 -17.18
N GLN A 143 10.66 7.91 -17.81
CA GLN A 143 10.06 6.81 -18.59
C GLN A 143 9.48 5.67 -17.74
N LYS A 144 9.93 5.49 -16.49
CA LYS A 144 9.50 4.38 -15.64
C LYS A 144 8.65 4.83 -14.45
N HIS A 145 8.83 6.07 -13.98
CA HIS A 145 8.23 6.57 -12.74
C HIS A 145 7.50 7.91 -12.94
N GLY A 146 7.16 8.25 -14.19
CA GLY A 146 6.42 9.47 -14.52
C GLY A 146 5.18 9.66 -13.67
N LEU A 147 4.88 10.93 -13.36
CA LEU A 147 3.64 11.32 -12.72
C LEU A 147 2.50 11.18 -13.72
N GLU A 148 1.37 10.66 -13.26
CA GLU A 148 0.13 10.65 -14.05
C GLU A 148 -0.44 12.09 -14.17
N ASP A 149 -1.33 12.33 -15.13
CA ASP A 149 -1.87 13.68 -15.40
C ASP A 149 -2.53 14.32 -14.16
N TYR A 150 -3.30 13.54 -13.40
CA TYR A 150 -3.92 14.01 -12.16
C TYR A 150 -2.89 14.29 -11.05
N GLU A 151 -1.74 13.59 -11.04
CA GLU A 151 -0.65 13.84 -10.09
C GLU A 151 0.10 15.13 -10.44
N LEU A 152 0.24 15.43 -11.74
CA LEU A 152 0.82 16.68 -12.23
C LEU A 152 -0.04 17.89 -11.86
N GLU A 153 -1.36 17.77 -12.02
CA GLU A 153 -2.31 18.80 -11.58
C GLU A 153 -2.23 19.02 -10.07
N ALA A 154 -2.24 17.95 -9.28
CA ALA A 154 -2.10 18.01 -7.82
C ALA A 154 -0.78 18.66 -7.40
N LEU A 155 0.34 18.31 -8.05
CA LEU A 155 1.65 18.92 -7.80
C LEU A 155 1.64 20.43 -8.08
N GLY A 156 0.97 20.84 -9.17
CA GLY A 156 0.79 22.25 -9.52
C GLY A 156 0.03 23.01 -8.44
N SER A 157 -1.11 22.47 -7.98
CA SER A 157 -1.90 23.05 -6.90
C SER A 157 -1.13 23.13 -5.57
N LEU A 158 -0.39 22.07 -5.22
CA LEU A 158 0.43 22.03 -4.00
C LEU A 158 1.58 23.03 -4.05
N LYS A 159 2.22 23.19 -5.21
CA LYS A 159 3.29 24.19 -5.41
C LYS A 159 2.79 25.61 -5.19
N LEU A 160 1.54 25.91 -5.57
CA LEU A 160 0.91 27.21 -5.30
C LEU A 160 0.50 27.37 -3.83
N SER A 161 -0.02 26.31 -3.20
CA SER A 161 -0.45 26.36 -1.80
C SER A 161 0.73 26.44 -0.82
N LEU A 162 1.83 25.76 -1.13
CA LEU A 162 3.01 25.59 -0.27
C LEU A 162 4.21 26.45 -0.71
N GLN A 163 4.00 27.53 -1.46
CA GLN A 163 5.10 28.39 -1.96
C GLN A 163 6.10 28.78 -0.86
N HIS A 164 5.59 29.15 0.32
CA HIS A 164 6.39 29.57 1.48
C HIS A 164 7.27 28.46 2.10
N LYS A 165 7.05 27.20 1.73
CA LYS A 165 7.80 26.02 2.21
C LYS A 165 8.32 25.14 1.05
N TRP A 166 8.24 25.63 -0.18
CA TRP A 166 8.56 24.82 -1.36
C TRP A 166 10.04 24.43 -1.42
N ASP A 167 10.93 25.28 -0.93
CA ASP A 167 12.36 25.00 -0.82
C ASP A 167 12.62 23.82 0.14
N PHE A 168 11.91 23.78 1.26
CA PHE A 168 11.97 22.64 2.20
C PHE A 168 11.46 21.35 1.55
N VAL A 169 10.34 21.42 0.83
CA VAL A 169 9.76 20.27 0.11
C VAL A 169 10.75 19.70 -0.92
N THR A 170 11.40 20.59 -1.67
CA THR A 170 12.33 20.20 -2.73
C THR A 170 13.61 19.62 -2.13
N MET A 171 14.17 20.24 -1.09
CA MET A 171 15.32 19.72 -0.35
C MET A 171 15.07 18.33 0.22
N GLN A 172 13.92 18.13 0.88
CA GLN A 172 13.52 16.82 1.42
C GLN A 172 13.33 15.77 0.32
N ALA A 173 12.76 16.16 -0.83
CA ALA A 173 12.59 15.28 -1.96
C ALA A 173 13.95 14.84 -2.54
N GLU A 174 14.90 15.77 -2.72
CA GLU A 174 16.24 15.50 -3.25
C GLU A 174 17.05 14.58 -2.34
N GLU A 175 17.06 14.85 -1.03
CA GLU A 175 17.73 13.99 -0.04
C GLU A 175 17.23 12.55 -0.12
N GLN A 176 15.91 12.36 -0.20
CA GLN A 176 15.30 11.03 -0.28
C GLN A 176 15.46 10.33 -1.64
N VAL A 177 15.77 11.06 -2.71
CA VAL A 177 16.07 10.45 -4.03
C VAL A 177 17.49 9.89 -4.07
N SER A 178 18.42 10.50 -3.32
CA SER A 178 19.83 10.12 -3.30
C SER A 178 20.13 8.80 -2.56
N PHE A 179 19.15 8.22 -1.87
CA PHE A 179 19.21 6.91 -1.22
C PHE A 179 18.46 5.83 -2.04
#